data_AF-A0A3C0M9C3-F1
#
_entry.id   AF-A0A3C0M9C3-F1
#
_cell.length_a   1.000
_cell.length_b   1.000
_cell.length_c   1.000
_cell.angle_alpha   90.00
_cell.angle_beta   90.00
_cell.angle_gamma   90.00
#
_symmetry.space_group_name_H-M   'P 1'
#
loop_
_entity.id
_entity.type
_entity.pdbx_description
1 polymer ?
#
loop_
_entity_poly.entity_id
_entity_poly.type
_entity_poly.pdbx_seq_one_letter_code
_entity_poly.pdbx_strand_id
1 'polypeptide(L)'
;MSLYGALFTGVAGLSANSRALSNTSTNIANVNTVGYKAAKTEFETLIAAKSGSDGFATGGVRAVPLLLVDQQGDLQSTTSTTDLALTGNGFFAVTERPLTDPTTSELLYTRAGSFTTDVDGHLVNAAGYYLQGWLLDANGAIPANAADVTTVNLSNVTGTAEETSTAAIRANFRSSQAPTAAYTAGDLFAGTVTPHFETSFEVYDEQGGAQPLRLSVVKTAANTWGYEVIYDGNAANIGGAANNPIATGTLTFNTDGTPATPTAPVTINIPWAAASGLSPQAIAVNFGTAGQPNGVTQFDTASTLYSTSVNGALFGSLSGVRVDTDGYVIALFDNGIERQIYKLPIATFQNVNGLIPLDGNAYRRSVESGDVGLREAGIAGAGSVSSTALEQSTVDLGKEFSDMIVIQRAYTAASKIIMTADEMLEELTRLKR
;
A
#
# COMPACT_ATOMS: atom_id res chain seq x y z
N MET A 1 -42.10 -43.24 -21.34
CA MET A 1 -41.38 -43.30 -20.04
C MET A 1 -41.57 -44.70 -19.47
N SER A 2 -40.50 -45.49 -19.33
CA SER A 2 -40.58 -46.71 -18.51
C SER A 2 -40.60 -46.30 -17.03
N LEU A 3 -41.21 -47.12 -16.17
CA LEU A 3 -41.30 -46.85 -14.73
C LEU A 3 -39.89 -46.68 -14.10
N TYR A 4 -38.93 -47.48 -14.57
CA TYR A 4 -37.51 -47.38 -14.21
C TYR A 4 -36.84 -46.09 -14.73
N GLY A 5 -37.24 -45.59 -15.89
CA GLY A 5 -36.72 -44.31 -16.42
C GLY A 5 -37.19 -43.12 -15.57
N ALA A 6 -38.45 -43.14 -15.11
CA ALA A 6 -38.98 -42.12 -14.21
C ALA A 6 -38.26 -42.12 -12.85
N LEU A 7 -37.93 -43.30 -12.31
CA LEU A 7 -37.12 -43.44 -11.09
C LEU A 7 -35.72 -42.85 -11.27
N PHE A 8 -35.04 -43.15 -12.37
CA PHE A 8 -33.69 -42.64 -12.64
C PHE A 8 -33.67 -41.11 -12.75
N THR A 9 -34.62 -40.52 -13.50
CA THR A 9 -34.77 -39.07 -13.60
C THR A 9 -35.10 -38.44 -12.23
N GLY A 10 -35.95 -39.09 -11.42
CA GLY A 10 -36.27 -38.65 -10.07
C GLY A 10 -35.05 -38.61 -9.15
N VAL A 11 -34.23 -39.66 -9.14
CA VAL A 11 -32.99 -39.74 -8.33
C VAL A 11 -31.95 -38.72 -8.79
N ALA A 12 -31.75 -38.56 -10.11
CA ALA A 12 -30.85 -37.55 -10.66
C ALA A 12 -31.30 -36.12 -10.26
N GLY A 13 -32.60 -35.84 -10.34
CA GLY A 13 -33.19 -34.59 -9.87
C GLY A 13 -33.00 -34.37 -8.36
N LEU A 14 -33.18 -35.41 -7.55
CA LEU A 14 -32.98 -35.34 -6.10
C LEU A 14 -31.53 -34.99 -5.75
N SER A 15 -30.57 -35.67 -6.38
CA SER A 15 -29.14 -35.43 -6.17
C SER A 15 -28.71 -34.04 -6.65
N ALA A 16 -29.19 -33.61 -7.82
CA ALA A 16 -28.87 -32.28 -8.36
C ALA A 16 -29.41 -31.17 -7.44
N ASN A 17 -30.66 -31.27 -6.98
CA ASN A 17 -31.24 -30.31 -6.05
C ASN A 17 -30.57 -30.35 -4.66
N SER A 18 -30.12 -31.51 -4.18
CA SER A 18 -29.36 -31.60 -2.93
C SER A 18 -28.03 -30.86 -3.01
N ARG A 19 -27.31 -30.94 -4.15
CA ARG A 19 -26.09 -30.15 -4.37
C ARG A 19 -26.39 -28.66 -4.45
N ALA A 20 -27.47 -28.28 -5.14
CA ALA A 20 -27.90 -26.89 -5.21
C ALA A 20 -28.20 -26.32 -3.81
N LEU A 21 -28.92 -27.08 -2.98
CA LEU A 21 -29.21 -26.72 -1.59
C LEU A 21 -27.92 -26.56 -0.77
N SER A 22 -26.95 -27.47 -0.95
CA SER A 22 -25.64 -27.40 -0.27
C SER A 22 -24.88 -26.12 -0.62
N ASN A 23 -24.86 -25.73 -1.90
CA ASN A 23 -24.17 -24.52 -2.36
C ASN A 23 -24.83 -23.26 -1.79
N THR A 24 -26.16 -23.14 -1.88
CA THR A 24 -26.92 -22.03 -1.27
C THR A 24 -26.72 -21.96 0.24
N SER A 25 -26.71 -23.10 0.93
CA SER A 25 -26.44 -23.15 2.37
C SER A 25 -25.02 -22.67 2.72
N THR A 26 -24.04 -23.01 1.87
CA THR A 26 -22.65 -22.57 2.02
C THR A 26 -22.51 -21.06 1.78
N ASN A 27 -23.21 -20.51 0.80
CA ASN A 27 -23.28 -19.07 0.57
C ASN A 27 -23.85 -18.34 1.79
N ILE A 28 -24.98 -18.81 2.33
CA ILE A 28 -25.61 -18.23 3.51
C ILE A 28 -24.67 -18.27 4.72
N ALA A 29 -23.96 -19.38 4.94
CA ALA A 29 -23.01 -19.52 6.03
C ALA A 29 -21.83 -18.53 5.92
N ASN A 30 -21.46 -18.13 4.70
CA ASN A 30 -20.34 -17.24 4.41
C ASN A 30 -20.76 -15.81 4.03
N VAL A 31 -21.98 -15.39 4.36
CA VAL A 31 -22.47 -14.03 4.05
C VAL A 31 -21.67 -12.95 4.77
N ASN A 32 -21.10 -13.25 5.95
CA ASN A 32 -20.29 -12.31 6.72
C ASN A 32 -18.78 -12.49 6.50
N THR A 33 -18.39 -13.45 5.65
CA THR A 33 -16.98 -13.74 5.41
C THR A 33 -16.43 -12.73 4.40
N VAL A 34 -15.41 -11.98 4.81
CA VAL A 34 -14.73 -10.98 3.99
C VAL A 34 -14.13 -11.61 2.73
N GLY A 35 -14.38 -11.00 1.58
CA GLY A 35 -13.87 -11.44 0.28
C GLY A 35 -14.47 -12.76 -0.23
N TYR A 36 -15.51 -13.30 0.39
CA TYR A 36 -16.16 -14.53 -0.08
C TYR A 36 -16.91 -14.30 -1.40
N LYS A 37 -16.80 -15.27 -2.31
CA LYS A 37 -17.45 -15.25 -3.62
C LYS A 37 -18.55 -16.30 -3.69
N ALA A 38 -19.78 -15.84 -3.91
CA ALA A 38 -20.95 -16.69 -4.03
C ALA A 38 -20.76 -17.75 -5.14
N ALA A 39 -21.13 -19.00 -4.81
CA ALA A 39 -21.20 -20.08 -5.79
C ALA A 39 -22.64 -20.23 -6.29
N LYS A 40 -22.82 -20.25 -7.60
CA LYS A 40 -24.11 -20.50 -8.24
C LYS A 40 -24.18 -21.97 -8.69
N THR A 41 -25.36 -22.57 -8.61
CA THR A 41 -25.56 -23.91 -9.17
C THR A 41 -26.21 -23.82 -10.55
N GLU A 42 -25.58 -24.43 -11.55
CA GLU A 42 -26.14 -24.58 -12.89
C GLU A 42 -26.55 -26.04 -13.12
N PHE A 43 -27.60 -26.23 -13.92
CA PHE A 43 -28.17 -27.55 -14.20
C PHE A 43 -27.95 -27.91 -15.65
N GLU A 44 -27.27 -29.02 -15.88
CA GLU A 44 -27.03 -29.60 -17.20
C GLU A 44 -27.96 -30.79 -17.42
N THR A 45 -28.60 -30.85 -18.60
CA THR A 45 -29.37 -32.03 -18.98
C THR A 45 -28.44 -33.15 -19.43
N LEU A 46 -28.70 -34.36 -18.95
CA LEU A 46 -28.02 -35.57 -19.42
C LEU A 46 -28.92 -36.25 -20.42
N ILE A 47 -28.55 -36.24 -21.70
CA ILE A 47 -29.32 -36.91 -22.76
C ILE A 47 -28.62 -38.22 -23.10
N ALA A 48 -29.29 -39.35 -22.89
CA ALA A 48 -28.81 -40.63 -23.40
C ALA A 48 -28.93 -40.65 -24.93
N ALA A 49 -27.84 -41.05 -25.62
CA ALA A 49 -27.84 -41.16 -27.07
C ALA A 49 -28.97 -42.09 -27.56
N LYS A 50 -29.74 -41.64 -28.54
CA LYS A 50 -30.85 -42.37 -29.14
C LYS A 50 -30.32 -43.59 -29.91
N SER A 51 -30.51 -44.79 -29.39
CA SER A 51 -30.20 -46.04 -30.11
C SER A 51 -31.50 -46.66 -30.63
N GLY A 52 -31.83 -46.42 -31.91
CA GLY A 52 -32.96 -47.06 -32.62
C GLY A 52 -34.18 -46.17 -32.94
N SER A 53 -35.06 -46.68 -33.81
CA SER A 53 -36.24 -45.97 -34.35
C SER A 53 -37.44 -45.87 -33.40
N ASP A 54 -37.47 -46.65 -32.31
CA ASP A 54 -38.61 -46.72 -31.36
C ASP A 54 -38.24 -46.50 -29.87
N GLY A 55 -37.04 -45.99 -29.58
CA GLY A 55 -36.57 -45.79 -28.20
C GLY A 55 -36.78 -44.37 -27.66
N PHE A 56 -37.54 -44.22 -26.57
CA PHE A 56 -37.55 -42.99 -25.76
C PHE A 56 -36.21 -42.82 -25.03
N ALA A 57 -35.50 -41.71 -25.27
CA ALA A 57 -34.32 -41.34 -24.49
C ALA A 57 -34.76 -40.89 -23.09
N THR A 58 -34.31 -41.60 -22.06
CA THR A 58 -34.51 -41.16 -20.68
C THR A 58 -33.42 -40.13 -20.37
N GLY A 59 -33.82 -38.91 -20.03
CA GLY A 59 -32.89 -37.83 -19.67
C GLY A 59 -32.73 -37.68 -18.16
N GLY A 60 -31.53 -37.34 -17.71
CA GLY A 60 -31.23 -36.96 -16.32
C GLY A 60 -30.88 -35.47 -16.21
N VAL A 61 -30.55 -35.04 -15.00
CA VAL A 61 -30.00 -33.70 -14.74
C VAL A 61 -28.78 -33.82 -13.83
N ARG A 62 -27.79 -32.96 -14.02
CA ARG A 62 -26.63 -32.84 -13.16
C ARG A 62 -26.48 -31.39 -12.70
N ALA A 63 -26.23 -31.20 -11.41
CA ALA A 63 -25.86 -29.90 -10.87
C ALA A 63 -24.33 -29.72 -10.93
N VAL A 64 -23.91 -28.56 -11.46
CA VAL A 64 -22.52 -28.12 -11.54
C VAL A 64 -22.39 -26.79 -10.78
N PRO A 65 -21.53 -26.70 -9.75
CA PRO A 65 -21.23 -25.43 -9.10
C PRO A 65 -20.35 -24.55 -10.01
N LEU A 66 -20.69 -23.28 -10.10
CA LEU A 66 -19.89 -22.24 -10.74
C LEU A 66 -19.58 -21.16 -9.71
N LEU A 67 -18.30 -20.94 -9.40
CA LEU A 67 -17.89 -19.81 -8.57
C LEU A 67 -17.91 -18.53 -9.40
N LEU A 68 -18.55 -17.48 -8.88
CA LEU A 68 -18.63 -16.16 -9.50
C LEU A 68 -17.53 -15.26 -8.94
N VAL A 69 -16.28 -15.63 -9.18
CA VAL A 69 -15.10 -14.96 -8.62
C VAL A 69 -14.88 -13.58 -9.28
N ASP A 70 -15.41 -13.40 -10.49
CA ASP A 70 -15.40 -12.15 -11.25
C ASP A 70 -16.32 -11.06 -10.67
N GLN A 71 -17.33 -11.44 -9.87
CA GLN A 71 -18.24 -10.45 -9.27
C GLN A 71 -17.57 -9.73 -8.10
N GLN A 72 -17.70 -8.41 -8.04
CA GLN A 72 -17.21 -7.59 -6.94
C GLN A 72 -18.26 -7.46 -5.84
N GLY A 73 -17.83 -7.57 -4.58
CA GLY A 73 -18.65 -7.30 -3.40
C GLY A 73 -18.65 -5.82 -3.02
N ASP A 74 -19.61 -5.41 -2.20
CA ASP A 74 -19.65 -4.04 -1.69
C ASP A 74 -18.43 -3.75 -0.81
N LEU A 75 -17.91 -2.53 -0.90
CA LEU A 75 -16.77 -2.09 -0.09
C LEU A 75 -17.28 -1.45 1.20
N GLN A 76 -16.88 -2.03 2.33
CA GLN A 76 -17.17 -1.49 3.65
C GLN A 76 -15.92 -0.82 4.21
N SER A 77 -16.03 0.46 4.58
CA SER A 77 -14.95 1.17 5.26
C SER A 77 -14.71 0.62 6.66
N THR A 78 -13.45 0.55 7.07
CA THR A 78 -13.01 0.09 8.40
C THR A 78 -12.09 1.11 9.05
N THR A 79 -11.75 0.89 10.33
CA THR A 79 -10.83 1.75 11.09
C THR A 79 -9.38 1.28 11.03
N SER A 80 -9.11 0.09 10.51
CA SER A 80 -7.76 -0.48 10.43
C SER A 80 -7.05 0.04 9.18
N THR A 81 -5.83 0.55 9.33
CA THR A 81 -5.02 1.06 8.22
C THR A 81 -4.45 -0.04 7.33
N THR A 82 -4.43 -1.28 7.83
CA THR A 82 -3.97 -2.48 7.12
C THR A 82 -5.10 -3.27 6.46
N ASP A 83 -6.35 -2.86 6.63
CA ASP A 83 -7.47 -3.43 5.89
C ASP A 83 -7.48 -2.86 4.47
N LEU A 84 -7.41 -3.75 3.49
CA LEU A 84 -7.30 -3.41 2.08
C LEU A 84 -8.44 -4.02 1.29
N ALA A 85 -8.97 -3.27 0.34
CA ALA A 85 -9.90 -3.77 -0.66
C ALA A 85 -9.41 -3.44 -2.06
N LEU A 86 -9.84 -4.22 -3.04
CA LEU A 86 -9.53 -3.98 -4.45
C LEU A 86 -10.80 -3.55 -5.18
N THR A 87 -10.73 -2.41 -5.86
CA THR A 87 -11.80 -1.94 -6.74
C THR A 87 -11.49 -2.33 -8.18
N GLY A 88 -12.35 -3.14 -8.80
CA GLY A 88 -12.14 -3.67 -10.15
C GLY A 88 -11.42 -5.02 -10.18
N ASN A 89 -10.75 -5.34 -11.28
CA ASN A 89 -10.18 -6.67 -11.50
C ASN A 89 -8.83 -6.85 -10.80
N GLY A 90 -8.68 -7.86 -9.96
CA GLY A 90 -7.39 -8.14 -9.33
C GLY A 90 -7.48 -8.99 -8.07
N PHE A 91 -6.34 -9.51 -7.65
CA PHE A 91 -6.18 -10.24 -6.40
C PHE A 91 -4.90 -9.79 -5.70
N PHE A 92 -4.91 -9.84 -4.37
CA PHE A 92 -3.69 -9.74 -3.59
C PHE A 92 -2.89 -11.04 -3.74
N ALA A 93 -1.59 -10.91 -3.98
CA ALA A 93 -0.67 -12.05 -3.96
C ALA A 93 -0.30 -12.39 -2.50
N VAL A 94 -0.49 -13.64 -2.11
CA VAL A 94 -0.24 -14.13 -0.76
C VAL A 94 0.44 -15.50 -0.77
N THR A 95 1.04 -15.90 0.35
CA THR A 95 1.66 -17.22 0.53
C THR A 95 1.28 -17.85 1.86
N GLU A 96 1.37 -19.18 1.96
CA GLU A 96 1.12 -19.92 3.21
C GLU A 96 2.21 -19.72 4.26
N ARG A 97 3.42 -19.34 3.82
CA ARG A 97 4.59 -19.13 4.68
C ARG A 97 5.33 -17.89 4.21
N PRO A 98 5.99 -17.15 5.12
CA PRO A 98 6.77 -15.97 4.74
C PRO A 98 7.90 -16.39 3.79
N LEU A 99 7.96 -15.70 2.65
CA LEU A 99 8.99 -15.84 1.64
C LEU A 99 10.23 -15.03 2.04
N THR A 100 11.33 -15.74 2.27
CA THR A 100 12.68 -15.14 2.37
C THR A 100 13.43 -15.17 1.03
N ASP A 101 12.98 -16.00 0.07
CA ASP A 101 13.53 -16.12 -1.28
C ASP A 101 12.36 -16.20 -2.30
N PRO A 102 12.30 -15.31 -3.32
CA PRO A 102 11.20 -15.23 -4.29
C PRO A 102 11.03 -16.49 -5.16
N THR A 103 11.97 -17.44 -5.15
CA THR A 103 11.98 -18.59 -6.07
C THR A 103 11.29 -19.86 -5.55
N THR A 104 10.93 -19.92 -4.27
CA THR A 104 10.63 -21.20 -3.60
C THR A 104 9.16 -21.47 -3.23
N SER A 105 8.26 -20.49 -3.21
CA SER A 105 6.86 -20.72 -2.82
C SER A 105 5.88 -20.48 -3.96
N GLU A 106 4.88 -21.35 -4.04
CA GLU A 106 3.69 -21.11 -4.85
C GLU A 106 2.96 -19.85 -4.35
N LEU A 107 2.68 -18.93 -5.26
CA LEU A 107 1.85 -17.76 -4.98
C LEU A 107 0.38 -18.15 -5.03
N LEU A 108 -0.35 -17.75 -4.00
CA LEU A 108 -1.79 -17.83 -3.89
C LEU A 108 -2.39 -16.44 -4.05
N TYR A 109 -3.69 -16.38 -4.32
CA TYR A 109 -4.38 -15.16 -4.68
C TYR A 109 -5.63 -15.01 -3.86
N THR A 110 -5.89 -13.85 -3.27
CA THR A 110 -7.09 -13.64 -2.47
C THR A 110 -7.65 -12.23 -2.67
N ARG A 111 -8.95 -12.06 -2.44
CA ARG A 111 -9.58 -10.74 -2.28
C ARG A 111 -9.85 -10.39 -0.82
N ALA A 112 -9.62 -11.32 0.11
CA ALA A 112 -9.76 -11.06 1.53
C ALA A 112 -8.55 -10.24 2.02
N GLY A 113 -8.72 -8.93 2.14
CA GLY A 113 -7.65 -8.02 2.54
C GLY A 113 -7.66 -7.59 4.00
N SER A 114 -8.20 -8.43 4.89
CA SER A 114 -8.16 -8.20 6.35
C SER A 114 -6.78 -8.56 6.92
N PHE A 115 -5.77 -7.76 6.61
CA PHE A 115 -4.40 -7.99 7.05
C PHE A 115 -4.14 -7.38 8.42
N THR A 116 -3.39 -8.11 9.25
CA THR A 116 -2.92 -7.68 10.57
C THR A 116 -1.43 -8.00 10.69
N THR A 117 -0.72 -7.27 11.54
CA THR A 117 0.71 -7.50 11.74
C THR A 117 0.93 -8.62 12.75
N ASP A 118 1.69 -9.64 12.37
CA ASP A 118 2.10 -10.75 13.24
C ASP A 118 3.29 -10.34 14.14
N VAL A 119 3.67 -11.19 15.10
CA VAL A 119 4.76 -10.95 16.07
C VAL A 119 6.10 -10.67 15.39
N ASP A 120 6.34 -11.30 14.24
CA ASP A 120 7.55 -11.10 13.42
C ASP A 120 7.45 -9.89 12.47
N GLY A 121 6.35 -9.12 12.52
CA GLY A 121 6.14 -7.93 11.70
C GLY A 121 5.56 -8.19 10.30
N HIS A 122 5.20 -9.42 9.97
CA HIS A 122 4.60 -9.74 8.68
C HIS A 122 3.11 -9.37 8.63
N LEU A 123 2.63 -8.92 7.47
CA LEU A 123 1.20 -8.72 7.24
C LEU A 123 0.52 -10.05 6.89
N VAL A 124 -0.37 -10.52 7.78
CA VAL A 124 -1.08 -11.80 7.69
C VAL A 124 -2.58 -11.56 7.70
N ASN A 125 -3.31 -12.21 6.79
CA ASN A 125 -4.77 -12.12 6.79
C ASN A 125 -5.41 -13.05 7.83
N ALA A 126 -6.72 -12.89 8.05
CA ALA A 126 -7.47 -13.73 8.99
C ALA A 126 -7.40 -15.25 8.71
N ALA A 127 -7.05 -15.65 7.49
CA ALA A 127 -6.87 -17.04 7.08
C ALA A 127 -5.45 -17.58 7.27
N GLY A 128 -4.49 -16.75 7.72
CA GLY A 128 -3.10 -17.15 7.94
C GLY A 128 -2.19 -17.00 6.72
N TYR A 129 -2.65 -16.32 5.66
CA TYR A 129 -1.84 -16.06 4.48
C TYR A 129 -1.07 -14.74 4.58
N TYR A 130 0.19 -14.77 4.17
CA TYR A 130 1.14 -13.66 4.25
C TYR A 130 1.10 -12.81 2.98
N LEU A 131 0.91 -11.49 3.12
CA LEU A 131 0.86 -10.55 2.01
C LEU A 131 2.23 -10.39 1.34
N GLN A 132 2.24 -10.50 0.00
CA GLN A 132 3.44 -10.29 -0.81
C GLN A 132 3.44 -8.90 -1.44
N GLY A 133 4.63 -8.33 -1.57
CA GLY A 133 4.88 -7.01 -2.15
C GLY A 133 6.22 -6.96 -2.88
N TRP A 134 6.34 -6.03 -3.81
CA TRP A 134 7.63 -5.62 -4.35
C TRP A 134 8.34 -4.74 -3.34
N LEU A 135 9.53 -5.15 -2.91
CA LEU A 135 10.38 -4.31 -2.07
C LEU A 135 10.89 -3.14 -2.92
N LEU A 136 10.74 -1.92 -2.41
CA LEU A 136 11.24 -0.72 -3.08
C LEU A 136 12.71 -0.49 -2.69
N ASP A 137 13.51 -0.01 -3.65
CA ASP A 137 14.86 0.45 -3.36
C ASP A 137 14.85 1.83 -2.67
N ALA A 138 16.03 2.33 -2.28
CA ALA A 138 16.17 3.64 -1.63
C ALA A 138 15.70 4.82 -2.52
N ASN A 139 15.51 4.61 -3.83
CA ASN A 139 14.99 5.59 -4.78
C ASN A 139 13.47 5.41 -5.03
N GLY A 140 12.81 4.46 -4.36
CA GLY A 140 11.40 4.15 -4.54
C GLY A 140 11.09 3.37 -5.82
N ALA A 141 12.08 2.77 -6.48
CA ALA A 141 11.88 1.98 -7.69
C ALA A 141 11.44 0.54 -7.37
N ILE A 142 10.52 0.02 -8.18
CA ILE A 142 10.13 -1.40 -8.14
C ILE A 142 11.20 -2.28 -8.80
N PRO A 143 11.31 -3.56 -8.41
CA PRO A 143 12.20 -4.51 -9.06
C PRO A 143 11.92 -4.62 -10.56
N ALA A 144 12.97 -4.77 -11.37
CA ALA A 144 12.85 -4.91 -12.82
C ALA A 144 12.08 -6.16 -13.25
N ASN A 145 12.12 -7.21 -12.42
CA ASN A 145 11.33 -8.42 -12.60
C ASN A 145 10.07 -8.37 -11.73
N ALA A 146 8.90 -8.31 -12.38
CA ALA A 146 7.61 -8.30 -11.70
C ALA A 146 7.33 -9.56 -10.85
N ALA A 147 8.05 -10.67 -11.08
CA ALA A 147 7.92 -11.88 -10.29
C ALA A 147 8.71 -11.87 -8.97
N ASP A 148 9.61 -10.90 -8.77
CA ASP A 148 10.45 -10.79 -7.56
C ASP A 148 9.65 -10.17 -6.41
N VAL A 149 8.66 -10.90 -5.93
CA VAL A 149 7.83 -10.52 -4.78
C VAL A 149 8.41 -11.10 -3.49
N THR A 150 8.32 -10.34 -2.41
CA THR A 150 8.78 -10.73 -1.08
C THR A 150 7.69 -10.49 -0.06
N THR A 151 7.75 -11.15 1.09
CA THR A 151 6.72 -10.95 2.12
C THR A 151 6.88 -9.57 2.73
N VAL A 152 5.76 -8.84 2.83
CA VAL A 152 5.75 -7.52 3.45
C VAL A 152 6.04 -7.69 4.94
N ASN A 153 7.21 -7.23 5.37
CA ASN A 153 7.64 -7.26 6.76
C ASN A 153 7.90 -5.82 7.24
N LEU A 154 7.23 -5.44 8.33
CA LEU A 154 7.29 -4.12 8.95
C LEU A 154 8.37 -4.03 10.06
N SER A 155 8.80 -5.15 10.64
CA SER A 155 9.84 -5.17 11.68
C SER A 155 11.26 -4.95 11.13
N ASN A 156 11.52 -5.36 9.89
CA ASN A 156 12.80 -5.10 9.21
C ASN A 156 12.95 -3.63 8.79
N VAL A 157 11.88 -2.84 8.90
CA VAL A 157 11.89 -1.41 8.60
C VAL A 157 12.48 -0.69 9.79
N THR A 158 13.81 -0.72 9.92
CA THR A 158 14.51 0.04 10.96
C THR A 158 14.28 1.53 10.72
N GLY A 159 14.05 2.27 11.81
CA GLY A 159 14.14 3.71 11.81
C GLY A 159 15.46 4.14 11.19
N THR A 160 15.41 4.91 10.12
CA THR A 160 16.62 5.50 9.53
C THR A 160 16.68 6.93 9.99
N ALA A 161 17.79 7.29 10.62
CA ALA A 161 18.20 8.67 10.60
C ALA A 161 18.46 9.08 9.14
N GLU A 162 18.04 10.28 8.77
CA GLU A 162 18.38 10.85 7.48
C GLU A 162 19.32 12.03 7.72
N GLU A 163 20.51 11.94 7.12
CA GLU A 163 21.45 13.03 7.10
C GLU A 163 20.83 14.22 6.35
N THR A 164 20.98 15.42 6.91
CA THR A 164 20.52 16.63 6.24
C THR A 164 21.38 16.91 5.01
N SER A 165 20.78 16.91 3.82
CA SER A 165 21.46 17.28 2.56
C SER A 165 20.96 18.61 2.00
N THR A 166 19.78 19.08 2.42
CA THR A 166 19.22 20.37 2.01
C THR A 166 18.61 21.11 3.20
N ALA A 167 18.78 22.43 3.20
CA ALA A 167 18.14 23.33 4.17
C ALA A 167 17.59 24.54 3.42
N ALA A 168 16.43 25.06 3.82
CA ALA A 168 15.85 26.28 3.28
C ALA A 168 15.55 27.27 4.40
N ILE A 169 15.99 28.51 4.21
CA ILE A 169 15.85 29.57 5.21
C ILE A 169 15.01 30.70 4.61
N ARG A 170 13.91 31.03 5.30
CA ARG A 170 13.06 32.17 4.98
C ARG A 170 13.11 33.16 6.13
N ALA A 171 13.68 34.33 5.86
CA ALA A 171 13.80 35.40 6.84
C ALA A 171 13.67 36.75 6.14
N ASN A 172 13.17 37.75 6.87
CA ASN A 172 13.24 39.13 6.45
C ASN A 172 14.39 39.85 7.16
N PHE A 173 15.13 40.68 6.44
CA PHE A 173 16.15 41.55 6.99
C PHE A 173 15.75 43.02 6.84
N ARG A 174 15.85 43.77 7.94
CA ARG A 174 15.46 45.19 7.97
C ARG A 174 16.28 46.05 7.00
N SER A 175 15.65 46.58 5.96
CA SER A 175 16.34 47.40 4.95
C SER A 175 16.89 48.71 5.51
N SER A 176 16.22 49.38 6.47
CA SER A 176 16.70 50.62 7.10
C SER A 176 17.84 50.43 8.11
N GLN A 177 18.30 49.20 8.35
CA GLN A 177 19.42 48.94 9.25
C GLN A 177 20.68 49.69 8.80
N ALA A 178 21.39 50.33 9.73
CA ALA A 178 22.64 51.01 9.45
C ALA A 178 23.73 49.97 9.07
N PRO A 179 24.51 50.17 8.00
CA PRO A 179 25.57 49.24 7.63
C PRO A 179 26.77 49.33 8.59
N THR A 180 27.38 48.19 8.87
CA THR A 180 28.65 48.07 9.59
C THR A 180 29.79 48.08 8.57
N ALA A 181 30.59 49.15 8.57
CA ALA A 181 31.64 49.36 7.56
C ALA A 181 32.88 48.49 7.75
N ALA A 182 33.12 47.99 8.97
CA ALA A 182 34.23 47.09 9.30
C ALA A 182 33.65 45.70 9.57
N TYR A 183 33.58 44.87 8.53
CA TYR A 183 33.22 43.47 8.63
C TYR A 183 34.17 42.66 7.76
N THR A 184 34.79 41.66 8.36
CA THR A 184 35.57 40.62 7.73
C THR A 184 35.00 39.26 8.12
N ALA A 185 35.07 38.29 7.19
CA ALA A 185 34.57 36.95 7.45
C ALA A 185 35.27 36.34 8.68
N GLY A 186 34.49 35.88 9.64
CA GLY A 186 34.92 35.38 10.94
C GLY A 186 34.69 36.35 12.10
N ASP A 187 34.34 37.62 11.83
CA ASP A 187 34.09 38.62 12.88
C ASP A 187 32.81 38.34 13.68
N LEU A 188 31.79 37.75 13.07
CA LEU A 188 30.55 37.40 13.79
C LEU A 188 30.79 36.20 14.70
N PHE A 189 31.54 35.20 14.24
CA PHE A 189 31.96 34.07 15.07
C PHE A 189 32.88 34.51 16.22
N ALA A 190 33.88 35.35 15.95
CA ALA A 190 34.80 35.86 16.97
C ALA A 190 34.13 36.81 17.98
N GLY A 191 32.94 37.31 17.67
CA GLY A 191 32.20 38.28 18.49
C GLY A 191 32.80 39.70 18.44
N THR A 192 33.68 39.98 17.50
CA THR A 192 34.24 41.32 17.26
C THR A 192 33.21 42.26 16.64
N VAL A 193 32.25 41.72 15.89
CA VAL A 193 31.11 42.44 15.33
C VAL A 193 29.81 41.84 15.84
N THR A 194 28.88 42.68 16.32
CA THR A 194 27.55 42.23 16.72
C THR A 194 26.67 41.98 15.49
N PRO A 195 26.06 40.79 15.33
CA PRO A 195 25.17 40.51 14.22
C PRO A 195 23.91 41.39 14.30
N HIS A 196 23.39 41.80 13.15
CA HIS A 196 22.11 42.52 13.08
C HIS A 196 20.91 41.58 13.19
N PHE A 197 21.11 40.32 12.82
CA PHE A 197 20.14 39.26 12.99
C PHE A 197 20.90 37.95 13.11
N GLU A 198 20.45 37.10 14.02
CA GLU A 198 20.95 35.74 14.16
C GLU A 198 19.80 34.78 14.42
N THR A 199 19.93 33.55 13.94
CA THR A 199 18.96 32.49 14.15
C THR A 199 19.65 31.14 14.20
N SER A 200 19.20 30.28 15.10
CA SER A 200 19.63 28.89 15.16
C SER A 200 18.68 27.98 14.39
N PHE A 201 19.22 26.92 13.80
CA PHE A 201 18.48 25.82 13.22
C PHE A 201 19.27 24.52 13.41
N GLU A 202 18.58 23.40 13.52
CA GLU A 202 19.20 22.11 13.74
C GLU A 202 19.34 21.37 12.42
N VAL A 203 20.49 20.72 12.22
CA VAL A 203 20.73 19.77 11.15
C VAL A 203 21.02 18.41 11.76
N TYR A 204 20.77 17.35 11.00
CA TYR A 204 20.94 15.98 11.45
C TYR A 204 22.11 15.32 10.71
N ASP A 205 22.95 14.60 11.45
CA ASP A 205 24.07 13.82 10.91
C ASP A 205 23.62 12.43 10.42
N GLU A 206 24.55 11.66 9.81
CA GLU A 206 24.28 10.31 9.30
C GLU A 206 23.85 9.28 10.37
N GLN A 207 24.08 9.59 11.65
CA GLN A 207 23.69 8.75 12.78
C GLN A 207 22.41 9.23 13.48
N GLY A 208 21.83 10.36 13.03
CA GLY A 208 20.62 10.96 13.59
C GLY A 208 20.87 11.86 14.79
N GLY A 209 22.11 12.25 15.06
CA GLY A 209 22.45 13.26 16.04
C GLY A 209 22.00 14.65 15.59
N ALA A 210 21.36 15.40 16.49
CA ALA A 210 21.00 16.79 16.25
C ALA A 210 22.22 17.71 16.44
N GLN A 211 22.49 18.52 15.44
CA GLN A 211 23.66 19.38 15.33
C GLN A 211 23.21 20.83 15.17
N PRO A 212 23.48 21.72 16.14
CA PRO A 212 23.00 23.10 16.09
C PRO A 212 23.89 23.97 15.18
N LEU A 213 23.27 24.58 14.18
CA LEU A 213 23.87 25.63 13.35
C LEU A 213 23.23 26.98 13.66
N ARG A 214 24.03 28.03 13.61
CA ARG A 214 23.58 29.41 13.76
C ARG A 214 23.93 30.20 12.52
N LEU A 215 22.92 30.80 11.91
CA LEU A 215 23.10 31.78 10.84
C LEU A 215 23.15 33.17 11.48
N SER A 216 24.28 33.85 11.35
CA SER A 216 24.46 35.23 11.79
C SER A 216 24.66 36.11 10.56
N VAL A 217 23.95 37.23 10.49
CA VAL A 217 24.01 38.18 9.35
C VAL A 217 24.26 39.61 9.81
N VAL A 218 25.02 40.34 9.00
CA VAL A 218 25.35 41.74 9.21
C VAL A 218 25.25 42.50 7.90
N LYS A 219 24.78 43.74 7.97
CA LYS A 219 24.65 44.59 6.78
C LYS A 219 25.97 45.30 6.55
N THR A 220 26.55 45.19 5.36
CA THR A 220 27.87 45.77 5.04
C THR A 220 27.75 47.00 4.15
N ALA A 221 26.76 47.03 3.27
CA ALA A 221 26.46 48.16 2.39
C ALA A 221 24.97 48.22 2.04
N ALA A 222 24.58 49.14 1.15
CA ALA A 222 23.24 49.15 0.58
C ALA A 222 22.96 47.82 -0.14
N ASN A 223 21.83 47.18 0.18
CA ASN A 223 21.38 45.91 -0.38
C ASN A 223 22.39 44.75 -0.31
N THR A 224 23.37 44.83 0.60
CA THR A 224 24.45 43.85 0.72
C THR A 224 24.63 43.46 2.18
N TRP A 225 24.57 42.15 2.44
CA TRP A 225 24.67 41.55 3.76
C TRP A 225 25.74 40.47 3.75
N GLY A 226 26.64 40.50 4.73
CA GLY A 226 27.51 39.38 5.03
C GLY A 226 26.77 38.37 5.89
N TYR A 227 27.02 37.08 5.66
CA TYR A 227 26.55 36.02 6.53
C TYR A 227 27.68 35.09 6.94
N GLU A 228 27.52 34.53 8.14
CA GLU A 228 28.34 33.45 8.67
C GLU A 228 27.42 32.34 9.17
N VAL A 229 27.74 31.10 8.82
CA VAL A 229 27.12 29.90 9.37
C VAL A 229 28.09 29.30 10.37
N ILE A 230 27.68 29.35 11.62
CA ILE A 230 28.48 29.00 12.79
C ILE A 230 27.96 27.68 13.34
N TYR A 231 28.86 26.75 13.64
CA TYR A 231 28.52 25.58 14.45
C TYR A 231 28.45 26.00 15.92
N ASP A 232 27.29 25.88 16.55
CA ASP A 232 27.09 26.27 17.96
C ASP A 232 27.28 25.09 18.93
N GLY A 233 27.67 23.92 18.41
CA GLY A 233 28.00 22.73 19.19
C GLY A 233 29.44 22.72 19.70
N ASN A 234 29.89 21.55 20.18
CA ASN A 234 31.28 21.40 20.64
C ASN A 234 32.24 21.49 19.44
N ALA A 235 33.05 22.56 19.38
CA ALA A 235 33.99 22.79 18.27
C ALA A 235 34.97 21.63 18.01
N ALA A 236 35.21 20.74 18.99
CA ALA A 236 35.98 19.51 18.76
C ALA A 236 35.34 18.59 17.70
N ASN A 237 34.01 18.60 17.56
CA ASN A 237 33.26 17.79 16.59
C ASN A 237 33.52 18.20 15.14
N ILE A 238 33.96 19.45 14.90
CA ILE A 238 34.31 19.95 13.57
C ILE A 238 35.83 20.10 13.38
N GLY A 239 36.65 19.46 14.23
CA GLY A 239 38.11 19.52 14.14
C GLY A 239 38.75 20.75 14.79
N GLY A 240 37.97 21.51 15.57
CA GLY A 240 38.42 22.66 16.34
C GLY A 240 37.79 23.99 15.90
N ALA A 241 37.97 25.03 16.72
CA ALA A 241 37.40 26.37 16.47
C ALA A 241 37.93 27.04 15.19
N ALA A 242 39.07 26.58 14.65
CA ALA A 242 39.63 27.10 13.40
C ALA A 242 38.77 26.77 12.16
N ASN A 243 37.90 25.75 12.25
CA ASN A 243 36.96 25.37 11.21
C ASN A 243 35.58 26.05 11.36
N ASN A 244 35.49 27.05 12.25
CA ASN A 244 34.30 27.85 12.50
C ASN A 244 34.63 29.33 12.19
N PRO A 245 33.79 30.09 11.47
CA PRO A 245 32.52 29.70 10.85
C PRO A 245 32.68 28.62 9.77
N ILE A 246 31.72 27.70 9.68
CA ILE A 246 31.74 26.59 8.70
C ILE A 246 31.61 27.12 7.27
N ALA A 247 30.80 28.17 7.10
CA ALA A 247 30.67 28.85 5.82
C ALA A 247 30.47 30.34 6.03
N THR A 248 30.94 31.11 5.06
CA THR A 248 30.76 32.57 5.03
C THR A 248 30.42 32.99 3.62
N GLY A 249 29.64 34.05 3.48
CA GLY A 249 29.40 34.61 2.15
C GLY A 249 28.66 35.94 2.22
N THR A 250 28.18 36.35 1.05
CA THR A 250 27.46 37.60 0.87
C THR A 250 26.10 37.32 0.23
N LEU A 251 25.06 37.94 0.77
CA LEU A 251 23.72 38.02 0.20
C LEU A 251 23.54 39.41 -0.40
N THR A 252 23.08 39.48 -1.64
CA THR A 252 22.68 40.75 -2.26
C THR A 252 21.21 40.74 -2.62
N PHE A 253 20.59 41.92 -2.57
CA PHE A 253 19.17 42.11 -2.83
C PHE A 253 18.92 43.06 -3.99
N ASN A 254 17.84 42.84 -4.72
CA ASN A 254 17.33 43.74 -5.73
C ASN A 254 16.69 44.98 -5.09
N THR A 255 16.41 46.01 -5.89
CA THR A 255 15.76 47.24 -5.42
C THR A 255 14.34 47.02 -4.90
N ASP A 256 13.70 45.90 -5.26
CA ASP A 256 12.37 45.50 -4.79
C ASP A 256 12.40 44.71 -3.48
N GLY A 257 13.59 44.46 -2.90
CA GLY A 257 13.76 43.69 -1.66
C GLY A 257 13.81 42.16 -1.85
N THR A 258 13.72 41.66 -3.08
CA THR A 258 13.92 40.23 -3.40
C THR A 258 15.41 39.86 -3.44
N PRO A 259 15.78 38.60 -3.21
CA PRO A 259 17.17 38.18 -3.29
C PRO A 259 17.68 38.29 -4.74
N ALA A 260 18.92 38.74 -4.89
CA ALA A 260 19.63 38.86 -6.17
C ALA A 260 20.75 37.81 -6.28
N THR A 261 21.57 37.67 -5.23
CA THR A 261 22.55 36.58 -5.11
C THR A 261 22.51 36.00 -3.68
N PRO A 262 22.75 34.69 -3.52
CA PRO A 262 23.10 33.69 -4.54
C PRO A 262 21.91 33.28 -5.43
N THR A 263 22.19 32.88 -6.68
CA THR A 263 21.17 32.44 -7.67
C THR A 263 20.86 30.94 -7.59
N ALA A 264 21.65 30.19 -6.83
CA ALA A 264 21.52 28.76 -6.58
C ALA A 264 21.77 28.48 -5.08
N PRO A 265 21.35 27.30 -4.56
CA PRO A 265 21.67 26.90 -3.20
C PRO A 265 23.19 26.94 -2.95
N VAL A 266 23.58 27.44 -1.77
CA VAL A 266 24.97 27.48 -1.34
C VAL A 266 25.31 26.17 -0.63
N THR A 267 26.31 25.46 -1.13
CA THR A 267 26.80 24.25 -0.46
C THR A 267 27.67 24.63 0.73
N ILE A 268 27.27 24.17 1.92
CA ILE A 268 28.02 24.26 3.17
C ILE A 268 28.57 22.87 3.47
N ASN A 269 29.87 22.76 3.67
CA ASN A 269 30.51 21.50 4.02
C ASN A 269 30.89 21.49 5.50
N ILE A 270 30.23 20.68 6.31
CA ILE A 270 30.56 20.49 7.72
C ILE A 270 31.71 19.48 7.82
N PRO A 271 32.91 19.91 8.26
CA PRO A 271 34.06 19.04 8.34
C PRO A 271 34.04 18.28 9.67
N TRP A 272 33.18 17.28 9.80
CA TRP A 272 33.16 16.45 10.99
C TRP A 272 34.55 15.86 11.29
N ALA A 273 34.96 15.92 12.55
CA ALA A 273 36.25 15.43 12.99
C ALA A 273 36.29 13.89 12.89
N ALA A 274 37.43 13.31 12.51
CA ALA A 274 37.57 11.85 12.50
C ALA A 274 37.25 11.20 13.87
N ALA A 275 37.43 11.93 14.97
CA ALA A 275 37.10 11.48 16.32
C ALA A 275 35.59 11.40 16.61
N SER A 276 34.73 12.12 15.87
CA SER A 276 33.28 11.99 15.99
C SER A 276 32.75 10.76 15.25
N GLY A 277 33.57 10.13 14.40
CA GLY A 277 33.17 8.95 13.63
C GLY A 277 32.15 9.24 12.52
N LEU A 278 31.98 10.52 12.14
CA LEU A 278 31.08 10.98 11.09
C LEU A 278 31.86 11.34 9.83
N SER A 279 31.29 11.05 8.66
CA SER A 279 31.82 11.45 7.35
C SER A 279 31.48 12.92 7.04
N PRO A 280 32.35 13.72 6.38
CA PRO A 280 32.03 15.11 6.06
C PRO A 280 30.70 15.28 5.34
N GLN A 281 29.87 16.21 5.84
CA GLN A 281 28.48 16.40 5.41
C GLN A 281 28.36 17.64 4.54
N ALA A 282 27.77 17.50 3.34
CA ALA A 282 27.50 18.61 2.44
C ALA A 282 26.01 18.98 2.45
N ILE A 283 25.69 20.19 2.89
CA ILE A 283 24.33 20.72 2.98
C ILE A 283 24.12 21.83 1.95
N ALA A 284 23.19 21.65 1.03
CA ALA A 284 22.77 22.72 0.12
C ALA A 284 21.77 23.65 0.83
N VAL A 285 22.23 24.84 1.21
CA VAL A 285 21.40 25.86 1.87
C VAL A 285 20.78 26.78 0.83
N ASN A 286 19.45 26.77 0.77
CA ASN A 286 18.65 27.60 -0.12
C ASN A 286 18.21 28.88 0.60
N PHE A 287 18.71 30.02 0.13
CA PHE A 287 18.32 31.35 0.58
C PHE A 287 17.20 31.97 -0.28
N GLY A 288 16.62 31.24 -1.24
CA GLY A 288 15.59 31.71 -2.14
C GLY A 288 16.00 31.72 -3.60
N THR A 289 15.03 31.87 -4.48
CA THR A 289 15.24 32.03 -5.92
C THR A 289 15.40 33.51 -6.24
N ALA A 290 16.41 33.85 -7.03
CA ALA A 290 16.65 35.24 -7.43
C ALA A 290 15.40 35.87 -8.07
N GLY A 291 15.01 37.05 -7.59
CA GLY A 291 13.83 37.79 -8.06
C GLY A 291 12.48 37.29 -7.54
N GLN A 292 12.45 36.30 -6.63
CA GLN A 292 11.21 35.81 -6.01
C GLN A 292 11.23 35.97 -4.48
N PRO A 293 10.10 36.35 -3.85
CA PRO A 293 10.02 36.50 -2.39
C PRO A 293 9.80 35.15 -1.68
N ASN A 294 10.49 34.08 -2.10
CA ASN A 294 10.30 32.71 -1.61
C ASN A 294 11.41 32.24 -0.64
N GLY A 295 12.36 33.12 -0.31
CA GLY A 295 13.52 32.86 0.57
C GLY A 295 13.78 34.02 1.52
N VAL A 296 15.03 34.48 1.58
CA VAL A 296 15.41 35.67 2.33
C VAL A 296 15.00 36.93 1.58
N THR A 297 14.49 37.92 2.30
CA THR A 297 14.04 39.20 1.73
C THR A 297 14.60 40.36 2.54
N GLN A 298 14.57 41.55 1.94
CA GLN A 298 15.03 42.78 2.56
C GLN A 298 13.95 43.87 2.53
N PHE A 299 12.90 43.70 3.35
CA PHE A 299 11.87 44.70 3.55
C PHE A 299 12.12 45.53 4.80
N ASP A 300 11.56 46.74 4.85
CA ASP A 300 11.76 47.68 5.97
C ASP A 300 10.87 47.37 7.19
N THR A 301 10.91 46.12 7.64
CA THR A 301 10.31 45.67 8.89
C THR A 301 11.40 45.08 9.78
N ALA A 302 11.10 44.83 11.06
CA ALA A 302 12.05 44.18 11.96
C ALA A 302 12.54 42.86 11.36
N SER A 303 13.83 42.55 11.54
CA SER A 303 14.40 41.30 11.04
C SER A 303 13.79 40.11 11.80
N THR A 304 13.23 39.15 11.09
CA THR A 304 12.53 38.00 11.68
C THR A 304 12.74 36.75 10.85
N LEU A 305 12.89 35.59 11.49
CA LEU A 305 12.77 34.29 10.83
C LEU A 305 11.29 33.99 10.58
N TYR A 306 10.92 33.65 9.34
CA TYR A 306 9.59 33.13 9.03
C TYR A 306 9.54 31.61 9.14
N SER A 307 10.51 30.92 8.56
CA SER A 307 10.61 29.47 8.64
C SER A 307 12.04 28.98 8.33
N THR A 308 12.41 27.88 8.95
CA THR A 308 13.54 27.05 8.54
C THR A 308 13.02 25.64 8.27
N SER A 309 13.49 25.01 7.20
CA SER A 309 13.14 23.63 6.87
C SER A 309 14.39 22.87 6.44
N VAL A 310 14.61 21.70 7.02
CA VAL A 310 15.70 20.78 6.66
C VAL A 310 15.08 19.46 6.22
N ASN A 311 15.80 18.69 5.40
CA ASN A 311 15.34 17.38 4.95
C ASN A 311 15.93 16.21 5.73
N GLY A 312 16.76 16.44 6.75
CA GLY A 312 17.21 15.38 7.62
C GLY A 312 16.23 15.11 8.77
N ALA A 313 16.43 14.01 9.47
CA ALA A 313 15.67 13.68 10.67
C ALA A 313 16.44 12.81 11.66
N LEU A 314 15.99 12.91 12.91
CA LEU A 314 16.35 12.00 14.00
C LEU A 314 15.95 10.57 13.67
N PHE A 315 16.58 9.63 14.37
CA PHE A 315 16.06 8.26 14.45
C PHE A 315 14.60 8.29 14.92
N GLY A 316 13.70 7.75 14.09
CA GLY A 316 12.30 7.58 14.43
C GLY A 316 11.91 6.11 14.50
N SER A 317 11.14 5.73 15.51
CA SER A 317 10.55 4.39 15.58
C SER A 317 9.32 4.30 14.68
N LEU A 318 9.01 3.09 14.20
CA LEU A 318 7.82 2.86 13.39
C LEU A 318 6.56 3.13 14.24
N SER A 319 5.82 4.17 13.90
CA SER A 319 4.58 4.58 14.56
C SER A 319 3.35 3.89 13.95
N GLY A 320 3.38 3.65 12.64
CA GLY A 320 2.31 2.93 11.95
C GLY A 320 2.61 2.63 10.49
N VAL A 321 1.64 1.99 9.84
CA VAL A 321 1.67 1.70 8.40
C VAL A 321 0.36 2.16 7.77
N ARG A 322 0.45 2.73 6.57
CA ARG A 322 -0.70 3.01 5.71
C ARG A 322 -0.42 2.49 4.31
N VAL A 323 -1.47 2.16 3.58
CA VAL A 323 -1.38 1.80 2.17
C VAL A 323 -2.10 2.89 1.37
N ASP A 324 -1.52 3.31 0.26
CA ASP A 324 -2.11 4.30 -0.63
C ASP A 324 -2.91 3.65 -1.77
N THR A 325 -3.69 4.45 -2.51
CA THR A 325 -4.55 3.95 -3.61
C THR A 325 -3.76 3.31 -4.77
N ASP A 326 -2.52 3.74 -4.93
CA ASP A 326 -1.58 3.21 -5.93
C ASP A 326 -0.90 1.90 -5.45
N GLY A 327 -1.27 1.42 -4.27
CA GLY A 327 -0.74 0.18 -3.68
C GLY A 327 0.61 0.33 -2.99
N TYR A 328 1.09 1.56 -2.75
CA TYR A 328 2.29 1.78 -1.95
C TYR A 328 2.01 1.53 -0.47
N VAL A 329 2.81 0.67 0.15
CA VAL A 329 2.86 0.51 1.60
C VAL A 329 3.85 1.53 2.15
N ILE A 330 3.34 2.43 2.97
CA ILE A 330 4.05 3.57 3.53
C ILE A 330 4.19 3.34 5.05
N ALA A 331 5.43 3.32 5.52
CA ALA A 331 5.75 3.34 6.93
C ALA A 331 5.72 4.78 7.44
N LEU A 332 5.01 5.02 8.54
CA LEU A 332 4.98 6.29 9.25
C LEU A 332 5.85 6.17 10.49
N PHE A 333 6.79 7.09 10.64
CA PHE A 333 7.67 7.15 11.81
C PHE A 333 7.19 8.22 12.80
N ASP A 334 7.53 8.06 14.07
CA ASP A 334 7.22 9.03 15.14
C ASP A 334 7.92 10.38 14.95
N ASN A 335 9.02 10.42 14.18
CA ASN A 335 9.72 11.64 13.75
C ASN A 335 8.97 12.41 12.64
N GLY A 336 7.82 11.91 12.17
CA GLY A 336 6.98 12.54 11.16
C GLY A 336 7.40 12.25 9.71
N ILE A 337 8.45 11.46 9.49
CA ILE A 337 8.82 10.99 8.15
C ILE A 337 7.90 9.86 7.69
N GLU A 338 7.56 9.89 6.41
CA GLU A 338 6.89 8.80 5.72
C GLU A 338 7.86 8.17 4.71
N ARG A 339 7.99 6.84 4.73
CA ARG A 339 8.81 6.11 3.76
C ARG A 339 8.00 5.07 3.03
N GLN A 340 8.07 5.07 1.71
CA GLN A 340 7.53 4.00 0.87
C GLN A 340 8.47 2.79 0.98
N ILE A 341 7.94 1.66 1.44
CA ILE A 341 8.73 0.44 1.70
C ILE A 341 8.43 -0.67 0.70
N TYR A 342 7.16 -0.83 0.34
CA TYR A 342 6.73 -1.85 -0.60
C TYR A 342 5.70 -1.27 -1.57
N LYS A 343 5.55 -1.92 -2.72
CA LYS A 343 4.41 -1.74 -3.61
C LYS A 343 3.68 -3.07 -3.79
N LEU A 344 2.37 -3.06 -3.61
CA LEU A 344 1.56 -4.27 -3.71
C LEU A 344 1.30 -4.62 -5.19
N PRO A 345 1.71 -5.81 -5.65
CA PRO A 345 1.37 -6.29 -6.97
C PRO A 345 -0.09 -6.75 -6.99
N ILE A 346 -0.83 -6.31 -8.01
CA ILE A 346 -2.18 -6.78 -8.27
C ILE A 346 -2.11 -7.91 -9.29
N ALA A 347 -2.50 -9.11 -8.87
CA ALA A 347 -2.53 -10.28 -9.72
C ALA A 347 -3.78 -10.26 -10.60
N THR A 348 -3.58 -10.35 -11.91
CA THR A 348 -4.64 -10.40 -12.92
C THR A 348 -4.57 -11.72 -13.68
N PHE A 349 -5.74 -12.25 -14.05
CA PHE A 349 -5.89 -13.51 -14.79
C PHE A 349 -6.77 -13.28 -16.01
N GLN A 350 -6.55 -14.07 -17.06
CA GLN A 350 -7.40 -14.03 -18.25
C GLN A 350 -8.79 -14.60 -17.95
N ASN A 351 -8.85 -15.68 -17.17
CA ASN A 351 -10.11 -16.31 -16.75
C ASN A 351 -10.13 -16.53 -15.23
N VAL A 352 -10.75 -15.59 -14.52
CA VAL A 352 -10.80 -15.60 -13.05
C VAL A 352 -11.64 -16.77 -12.52
N ASN A 353 -12.70 -17.17 -13.23
CA ASN A 353 -13.57 -18.27 -12.81
C ASN A 353 -12.93 -19.66 -13.05
N GLY A 354 -11.77 -19.72 -13.71
CA GLY A 354 -10.96 -20.94 -13.84
C GLY A 354 -10.07 -21.22 -12.63
N LEU A 355 -9.94 -20.28 -11.69
CA LEU A 355 -9.10 -20.44 -10.51
C LEU A 355 -9.60 -21.58 -9.60
N ILE A 356 -8.67 -22.30 -8.98
CA ILE A 356 -9.00 -23.37 -8.04
C ILE A 356 -9.16 -22.75 -6.64
N PRO A 357 -10.35 -22.84 -6.01
CA PRO A 357 -10.54 -22.33 -4.66
C PRO A 357 -9.76 -23.18 -3.64
N LEU A 358 -9.22 -22.50 -2.64
CA LEU A 358 -8.59 -23.06 -1.45
C LEU A 358 -9.28 -22.54 -0.20
N ASP A 359 -8.92 -23.11 0.94
CA ASP A 359 -9.42 -22.66 2.23
C ASP A 359 -9.05 -21.19 2.48
N GLY A 360 -9.84 -20.49 3.29
CA GLY A 360 -9.56 -19.10 3.65
C GLY A 360 -9.75 -18.07 2.54
N ASN A 361 -10.61 -18.36 1.55
CA ASN A 361 -10.87 -17.49 0.39
C ASN A 361 -9.61 -17.19 -0.44
N ALA A 362 -8.67 -18.14 -0.46
CA ALA A 362 -7.54 -18.11 -1.35
C ALA A 362 -7.83 -18.89 -2.64
N TYR A 363 -7.09 -18.58 -3.69
CA TYR A 363 -7.23 -19.14 -5.01
C TYR A 363 -5.85 -19.51 -5.54
N ARG A 364 -5.80 -20.63 -6.26
CA ARG A 364 -4.61 -21.12 -6.95
C ARG A 364 -4.80 -21.01 -8.45
N ARG A 365 -3.72 -20.70 -9.16
CA ARG A 365 -3.69 -20.74 -10.63
C ARG A 365 -3.95 -22.17 -11.12
N SER A 366 -4.73 -22.28 -12.18
CA SER A 366 -4.98 -23.52 -12.93
C SER A 366 -4.58 -23.35 -14.40
N VAL A 367 -4.72 -24.42 -15.19
CA VAL A 367 -4.52 -24.33 -16.65
C VAL A 367 -5.66 -23.50 -17.28
N GLU A 368 -6.86 -23.60 -16.72
CA GLU A 368 -8.07 -22.93 -17.16
C GLU A 368 -8.09 -21.43 -16.84
N SER A 369 -7.37 -21.00 -15.79
CA SER A 369 -7.24 -19.57 -15.45
C SER A 369 -6.26 -18.81 -16.35
N GLY A 370 -5.36 -19.54 -16.99
CA GLY A 370 -4.20 -18.99 -17.70
C GLY A 370 -3.11 -18.49 -16.75
N ASP A 371 -2.11 -17.83 -17.33
CA ASP A 371 -0.99 -17.26 -16.57
C ASP A 371 -1.38 -16.04 -15.73
N VAL A 372 -0.65 -15.87 -14.62
CA VAL A 372 -0.77 -14.69 -13.76
C VAL A 372 0.00 -13.52 -14.37
N GLY A 373 -0.65 -12.36 -14.45
CA GLY A 373 0.00 -11.09 -14.69
C GLY A 373 0.04 -10.27 -13.41
N LEU A 374 1.21 -10.14 -12.79
CA LEU A 374 1.43 -9.21 -11.68
C LEU A 374 1.62 -7.80 -12.25
N ARG A 375 0.76 -6.87 -11.83
CA ARG A 375 0.70 -5.51 -12.36
C ARG A 375 0.61 -4.49 -11.24
N GLU A 376 0.99 -3.26 -11.55
CA GLU A 376 0.72 -2.13 -10.66
C GLU A 376 -0.78 -1.82 -10.59
N ALA A 377 -1.23 -1.31 -9.45
CA ALA A 377 -2.63 -0.92 -9.27
C ALA A 377 -3.05 0.15 -10.29
N GLY A 378 -4.25 0.01 -10.84
CA GLY A 378 -4.84 0.96 -11.81
C GLY A 378 -4.26 0.92 -13.23
N ILE A 379 -3.24 0.09 -13.50
CA ILE A 379 -2.57 0.02 -14.81
C ILE A 379 -2.92 -1.27 -15.54
N ALA A 380 -3.08 -1.17 -16.88
CA ALA A 380 -3.22 -2.31 -17.79
C ALA A 380 -4.32 -3.32 -17.38
N GLY A 381 -5.46 -2.80 -16.91
CA GLY A 381 -6.64 -3.59 -16.54
C GLY A 381 -6.63 -4.11 -15.10
N ALA A 382 -5.59 -3.83 -14.32
CA ALA A 382 -5.60 -4.06 -12.87
C ALA A 382 -6.46 -3.02 -12.15
N GLY A 383 -7.17 -3.48 -11.12
CA GLY A 383 -7.96 -2.64 -10.23
C GLY A 383 -7.09 -1.70 -9.39
N SER A 384 -7.74 -0.76 -8.71
CA SER A 384 -7.11 0.13 -7.74
C SER A 384 -7.22 -0.44 -6.32
N VAL A 385 -6.29 -0.05 -5.46
CA VAL A 385 -6.35 -0.39 -4.03
C VAL A 385 -7.20 0.67 -3.33
N SER A 386 -8.10 0.23 -2.46
CA SER A 386 -8.78 1.08 -1.50
C SER A 386 -8.22 0.77 -0.12
N SER A 387 -7.59 1.76 0.51
CA SER A 387 -7.14 1.65 1.89
C SER A 387 -8.31 1.70 2.86
N THR A 388 -8.14 1.17 4.08
CA THR A 388 -9.14 1.28 5.17
C THR A 388 -10.53 0.78 4.76
N ALA A 389 -10.57 -0.29 3.97
CA ALA A 389 -11.79 -0.87 3.45
C ALA A 389 -11.64 -2.38 3.28
N LEU A 390 -12.74 -3.11 3.42
CA LEU A 390 -12.82 -4.54 3.15
C LEU A 390 -13.93 -4.82 2.14
N GLU A 391 -13.68 -5.78 1.26
CA GLU A 391 -14.68 -6.28 0.32
C GLU A 391 -15.60 -7.26 1.05
N GLN A 392 -16.91 -6.99 1.06
CA GLN A 392 -17.90 -7.88 1.63
C GLN A 392 -18.14 -9.10 0.75
N SER A 393 -18.81 -10.11 1.33
CA SER A 393 -19.30 -11.27 0.59
C SER A 393 -20.22 -10.84 -0.55
N THR A 394 -20.11 -11.47 -1.73
CA THR A 394 -21.03 -11.20 -2.85
C THR A 394 -22.40 -11.86 -2.68
N VAL A 395 -22.66 -12.47 -1.53
CA VAL A 395 -23.89 -13.20 -1.23
C VAL A 395 -25.02 -12.25 -0.86
N ASP A 396 -26.11 -12.29 -1.61
CA ASP A 396 -27.39 -11.65 -1.24
C ASP A 396 -28.29 -12.65 -0.51
N LEU A 397 -28.47 -12.42 0.80
CA LEU A 397 -29.26 -13.30 1.66
C LEU A 397 -30.73 -13.42 1.22
N GLY A 398 -31.34 -12.35 0.71
CA GLY A 398 -32.72 -12.37 0.24
C GLY A 398 -32.88 -13.24 -1.02
N LYS A 399 -31.90 -13.15 -1.92
CA LYS A 399 -31.82 -14.01 -3.10
C LYS A 399 -31.60 -15.48 -2.72
N GLU A 400 -30.63 -15.76 -1.86
CA GLU A 400 -30.30 -17.13 -1.44
C GLU A 400 -31.47 -17.83 -0.72
N PHE A 401 -32.21 -17.12 0.15
CA PHE A 401 -33.41 -17.70 0.77
C PHE A 401 -34.53 -17.99 -0.24
N SER A 402 -34.70 -17.12 -1.24
CA SER A 402 -35.68 -17.33 -2.31
C SER A 402 -35.31 -18.54 -3.15
N ASP A 403 -34.04 -18.66 -3.55
CA ASP A 403 -33.51 -19.79 -4.31
C ASP A 403 -33.60 -21.08 -3.50
N MET A 404 -33.33 -21.05 -2.19
CA MET A 404 -33.51 -22.19 -1.30
C MET A 404 -34.96 -22.70 -1.30
N ILE A 405 -35.96 -21.81 -1.24
CA ILE A 405 -37.38 -22.20 -1.28
C ILE A 405 -37.72 -22.87 -2.62
N VAL A 406 -37.18 -22.37 -3.73
CA VAL A 406 -37.38 -22.97 -5.05
C VAL A 406 -36.75 -24.36 -5.12
N ILE A 407 -35.50 -24.51 -4.67
CA ILE A 407 -34.78 -25.79 -4.64
C ILE A 407 -35.49 -26.81 -3.74
N GLN A 408 -35.98 -26.40 -2.57
CA GLN A 408 -36.75 -27.28 -1.66
C GLN A 408 -38.05 -27.77 -2.31
N ARG A 409 -38.77 -26.89 -3.02
CA ARG A 409 -39.98 -27.27 -3.77
C ARG A 409 -39.64 -28.25 -4.90
N ALA A 410 -38.54 -28.02 -5.62
CA ALA A 410 -38.07 -28.91 -6.68
C ALA A 410 -37.65 -30.29 -6.14
N TYR A 411 -36.95 -30.33 -5.00
CA TYR A 411 -36.60 -31.56 -4.30
C TYR A 411 -37.85 -32.35 -3.87
N THR A 412 -38.84 -31.67 -3.30
CA THR A 412 -40.13 -32.29 -2.90
C THR A 412 -40.94 -32.79 -4.10
N ALA A 413 -40.86 -32.11 -5.24
CA ALA A 413 -41.49 -32.58 -6.47
C ALA A 413 -40.80 -33.84 -7.01
N ALA A 414 -39.46 -33.87 -7.01
CA ALA A 414 -38.69 -35.05 -7.42
C ALA A 414 -38.94 -36.27 -6.53
N SER A 415 -39.08 -36.08 -5.21
CA SER A 415 -39.40 -37.17 -4.29
C SER A 415 -40.80 -37.74 -4.52
N LYS A 416 -41.79 -36.90 -4.89
CA LYS A 416 -43.14 -37.36 -5.25
C LYS A 416 -43.13 -38.24 -6.51
N ILE A 417 -42.29 -37.94 -7.51
CA ILE A 417 -42.14 -38.79 -8.71
C ILE A 417 -41.69 -40.19 -8.31
N ILE A 418 -40.74 -40.29 -7.38
CA ILE A 418 -40.24 -41.57 -6.87
C ILE A 418 -41.35 -42.32 -6.14
N MET A 419 -42.10 -41.65 -5.25
CA MET A 419 -43.23 -42.26 -4.53
C MET A 419 -44.29 -42.81 -5.48
N THR A 420 -44.72 -42.03 -6.48
CA THR A 420 -45.73 -42.49 -7.44
C THR A 420 -45.23 -43.65 -8.30
N ALA A 421 -43.94 -43.64 -8.68
CA ALA A 421 -43.35 -44.75 -9.42
C ALA A 421 -43.25 -46.03 -8.56
N ASP A 422 -42.97 -45.89 -7.26
CA ASP A 422 -42.91 -46.99 -6.29
C ASP A 422 -44.31 -47.59 -6.04
N GLU A 423 -45.33 -46.76 -5.82
CA GLU A 423 -46.73 -47.19 -5.70
C GLU A 423 -47.20 -47.99 -6.93
N MET A 424 -46.83 -47.54 -8.14
CA MET A 424 -47.15 -48.23 -9.39
C MET A 424 -46.39 -49.55 -9.54
N LEU A 425 -45.13 -49.64 -9.07
CA LEU A 425 -44.38 -50.89 -9.03
C LEU A 425 -45.04 -51.88 -8.06
N GLU A 426 -45.46 -51.41 -6.90
CA GLU A 426 -46.15 -52.24 -5.91
C GLU A 426 -47.46 -52.80 -6.48
N GLU A 427 -48.26 -51.96 -7.13
CA GLU A 427 -49.52 -52.41 -7.76
C GLU A 427 -49.27 -53.43 -8.89
N LEU A 428 -48.23 -53.23 -9.70
CA LEU A 428 -47.80 -54.22 -10.70
C LEU A 428 -47.40 -55.55 -10.08
N THR A 429 -46.73 -55.54 -8.92
CA THR A 429 -46.39 -56.80 -8.23
C THR A 429 -47.62 -57.51 -7.65
N ARG A 430 -48.65 -56.77 -7.24
CA ARG A 430 -49.92 -57.33 -6.76
C ARG A 430 -50.74 -57.98 -7.88
N LEU A 431 -50.70 -57.46 -9.09
CA LEU A 431 -51.38 -58.02 -10.26
C LEU A 431 -50.86 -59.40 -10.70
N LYS A 432 -49.64 -59.79 -10.31
CA LYS A 432 -49.05 -61.09 -10.63
C LYS A 432 -49.56 -62.23 -9.73
N ARG A 433 -50.33 -61.92 -8.68
CA ARG A 433 -50.71 -62.89 -7.65
C ARG A 433 -52.11 -63.47 -7.83
#